data_AF-A0A376MLJ7-F1
#
_entry.id   AF-A0A376MLJ7-F1
#
_cell.length_a   1.000
_cell.length_b   1.000
_cell.length_c   1.000
_cell.angle_alpha   90.00
_cell.angle_beta   90.00
_cell.angle_gamma   90.00
#
_symmetry.space_group_name_H-M   'P 1'
#
loop_
_entity.id
_entity.type
_entity.pdbx_description
1 polymer ?
#
loop_
_entity_poly.entity_id
_entity_poly.type
_entity_poly.pdbx_seq_one_letter_code
_entity_poly.pdbx_strand_id
1 'polypeptide(L)'
;MIRLSLFISLLLTSVAVLADVQINIRGNIYIPPCTINNGQNIVVDFSNVDPGKVSADPQNTSQGKVAKTISISCPYNSGNPWIKVTGRVDNNSLMTDMTNLRIALYQGNNTSPDSH
;
A
#
# COMPACT_ATOMS: atom_id res chain seq x y z
N MET A 1 80.13 11.41 25.86
CA MET A 1 78.91 12.16 25.48
C MET A 1 78.18 11.58 24.25
N ILE A 2 78.82 10.79 23.39
CA ILE A 2 78.19 10.18 22.18
C ILE A 2 77.08 9.16 22.51
N ARG A 3 77.15 8.48 23.65
CA ARG A 3 76.17 7.45 24.05
C ARG A 3 74.79 8.01 24.38
N LEU A 4 74.70 9.25 24.88
CA LEU A 4 73.42 9.88 25.23
C LEU A 4 72.66 10.36 23.98
N SER A 5 73.40 10.74 22.93
CA SER A 5 72.83 11.20 21.66
C SER A 5 72.12 10.08 20.89
N LEU A 6 72.60 8.83 21.00
CA LEU A 6 71.96 7.68 20.36
C LEU A 6 70.59 7.34 20.96
N PHE A 7 70.44 7.52 22.28
CA PHE A 7 69.18 7.26 22.96
C PHE A 7 68.10 8.29 22.58
N ILE A 8 68.48 9.56 22.39
CA ILE A 8 67.54 10.62 22.00
C ILE A 8 67.03 10.39 20.57
N SER A 9 67.88 9.98 19.63
CA SER A 9 67.44 9.67 18.26
C SER A 9 66.50 8.47 18.16
N LEU A 10 66.57 7.51 19.09
CA LEU A 10 65.69 6.34 19.12
C LEU A 10 64.28 6.64 19.65
N LEU A 11 64.13 7.69 20.46
CA LEU A 11 62.85 8.11 21.03
C LEU A 11 61.96 8.88 20.05
N LEU A 12 62.51 9.39 18.93
CA LEU A 12 61.76 10.18 17.94
C LEU A 12 61.11 9.34 16.81
N THR A 13 61.22 8.01 16.81
CA THR A 13 60.64 7.16 15.75
C THR A 13 59.22 6.66 16.08
N SER A 14 58.41 7.45 16.78
CA SER A 14 56.99 7.13 16.96
C SER A 14 56.25 7.34 15.63
N VAL A 15 56.10 6.27 14.85
CA VAL A 15 55.22 6.22 13.68
C VAL A 15 53.77 6.30 14.17
N ALA A 16 53.07 7.37 13.79
CA ALA A 16 51.62 7.44 13.95
C ALA A 16 50.98 6.43 13.00
N VAL A 17 50.42 5.35 13.56
CA VAL A 17 49.69 4.34 12.77
C VAL A 17 48.26 4.84 12.60
N LEU A 18 47.91 5.27 11.39
CA LEU A 18 46.52 5.50 11.01
C LEU A 18 45.89 4.14 10.70
N ALA A 19 45.22 3.56 11.70
CA ALA A 19 44.41 2.37 11.52
C ALA A 19 43.01 2.79 11.05
N ASP A 20 42.62 2.36 9.86
CA ASP A 20 41.24 2.47 9.40
C ASP A 20 40.38 1.52 10.24
N VAL A 21 39.46 2.08 11.03
CA VAL A 21 38.57 1.29 11.88
C VAL A 21 37.31 1.03 11.08
N GLN A 22 37.11 -0.23 10.69
CA GLN A 22 35.92 -0.65 9.98
C GLN A 22 34.69 -0.55 10.90
N ILE A 23 33.86 0.47 10.68
CA ILE A 23 32.57 0.62 11.36
C ILE A 23 31.50 -0.12 10.54
N ASN A 24 30.80 -1.06 11.18
CA ASN A 24 29.68 -1.79 10.58
C ASN A 24 28.37 -1.30 11.19
N ILE A 25 27.57 -0.55 10.43
CA ILE A 25 26.24 -0.08 10.87
C ILE A 25 25.19 -1.01 10.28
N ARG A 26 24.32 -1.52 11.15
CA ARG A 26 23.16 -2.34 10.76
C ARG A 26 21.90 -1.74 11.36
N GLY A 27 20.80 -1.86 10.63
CA GLY A 27 19.49 -1.40 11.07
C GLY A 27 18.38 -2.04 10.24
N ASN A 28 17.16 -2.00 10.76
CA ASN A 28 15.98 -2.46 10.05
C ASN A 28 15.31 -1.25 9.38
N ILE A 29 14.90 -1.41 8.13
CA ILE A 29 14.10 -0.40 7.41
C ILE A 29 12.63 -0.79 7.58
N TYR A 30 11.83 0.15 8.07
CA TYR A 30 10.38 -0.02 8.20
C TYR A 30 9.68 0.75 7.08
N ILE A 31 8.83 0.05 6.32
CA ILE A 31 7.98 0.65 5.30
C ILE A 31 6.64 1.00 5.97
N PRO A 32 6.27 2.29 6.06
CA PRO A 32 5.00 2.68 6.67
C PRO A 32 3.81 2.20 5.82
N PRO A 33 2.65 1.93 6.45
CA PRO A 33 1.44 1.56 5.73
C PRO A 33 0.93 2.71 4.86
N CYS A 34 0.20 2.37 3.79
CA CYS A 34 -0.51 3.36 2.98
C CYS A 34 -1.73 3.92 3.72
N THR A 35 -2.07 5.18 3.44
CA THR A 35 -3.33 5.79 3.87
C THR A 35 -4.38 5.59 2.78
N ILE A 36 -5.49 4.94 3.14
CA ILE A 36 -6.63 4.67 2.24
C ILE A 36 -7.74 5.67 2.53
N ASN A 37 -8.32 6.27 1.49
CA ASN A 37 -9.43 7.22 1.55
C ASN A 37 -9.19 8.35 2.58
N ASN A 38 -7.96 8.86 2.66
CA ASN A 38 -7.54 9.86 3.64
C ASN A 38 -7.83 9.46 5.11
N GLY A 39 -7.86 8.15 5.41
CA GLY A 39 -8.18 7.62 6.73
C GLY A 39 -9.67 7.59 7.05
N GLN A 40 -10.55 7.90 6.09
CA GLN A 40 -11.99 7.95 6.29
C GLN A 40 -12.68 6.67 5.80
N ASN A 41 -13.86 6.38 6.35
CA ASN A 41 -14.69 5.27 5.88
C ASN A 41 -15.10 5.45 4.42
N ILE A 42 -15.02 4.37 3.64
CA ILE A 42 -15.53 4.33 2.28
C ILE A 42 -17.02 4.06 2.35
N VAL A 43 -17.82 5.08 2.09
CA VAL A 43 -19.28 4.99 2.00
C VAL A 43 -19.70 5.08 0.54
N VAL A 44 -20.45 4.07 0.09
CA VAL A 44 -21.11 4.03 -1.21
C VAL A 44 -22.61 4.13 -0.95
N ASP A 45 -23.20 5.24 -1.35
CA ASP A 45 -24.63 5.48 -1.24
C ASP A 45 -25.26 5.33 -2.61
N PHE A 46 -26.15 4.35 -2.75
CA PHE A 46 -26.92 4.10 -3.97
C PHE A 46 -28.17 4.99 -4.07
N SER A 47 -28.49 5.75 -3.01
CA SER A 47 -29.72 6.52 -2.86
C SER A 47 -30.96 5.62 -3.03
N ASN A 48 -32.10 6.20 -3.40
CA ASN A 48 -33.30 5.43 -3.72
C ASN A 48 -33.16 4.82 -5.12
N VAL A 49 -33.09 3.50 -5.17
CA VAL A 49 -33.04 2.72 -6.41
C VAL A 49 -34.34 1.96 -6.57
N ASP A 50 -34.98 2.09 -7.74
CA ASP A 50 -36.09 1.21 -8.13
C ASP A 50 -35.50 -0.13 -8.60
N PRO A 51 -35.77 -1.26 -7.91
CA PRO A 51 -35.27 -2.57 -8.33
C PRO A 51 -35.69 -2.96 -9.75
N GLY A 52 -36.83 -2.49 -10.25
CA GLY A 52 -37.29 -2.73 -11.62
C GLY A 52 -36.47 -1.97 -12.69
N LYS A 53 -35.62 -1.03 -12.27
CA LYS A 53 -34.71 -0.25 -13.11
C LYS A 53 -33.26 -0.74 -13.05
N VAL A 54 -33.01 -1.77 -12.24
CA VAL A 54 -31.72 -2.45 -12.10
C VAL A 54 -31.71 -3.69 -13.00
N SER A 55 -30.74 -3.74 -13.91
CA SER A 55 -30.53 -4.90 -14.80
C SER A 55 -29.40 -5.78 -14.29
N ALA A 56 -29.50 -7.09 -14.56
CA ALA A 56 -28.37 -8.01 -14.39
C ALA A 56 -27.20 -7.68 -15.34
N ASP A 57 -27.49 -7.01 -16.46
CA ASP A 57 -26.48 -6.43 -17.34
C ASP A 57 -26.18 -4.98 -16.92
N PRO A 58 -24.98 -4.68 -16.40
CA PRO A 58 -24.59 -3.35 -15.93
C PRO A 58 -24.55 -2.27 -17.03
N GLN A 59 -24.54 -2.66 -18.31
CA GLN A 59 -24.65 -1.71 -19.43
C GLN A 59 -26.09 -1.26 -19.66
N ASN A 60 -27.05 -2.09 -19.29
CA ASN A 60 -28.47 -1.88 -19.51
C ASN A 60 -29.22 -1.40 -18.24
N THR A 61 -28.50 -1.21 -17.14
CA THR A 61 -29.10 -0.64 -15.93
C THR A 61 -29.29 0.87 -16.07
N SER A 62 -30.47 1.38 -15.68
CA SER A 62 -30.75 2.82 -15.69
C SER A 62 -30.54 3.48 -14.34
N GLN A 63 -30.47 2.68 -13.26
CA GLN A 63 -30.17 3.10 -11.89
C GLN A 63 -29.21 2.12 -11.20
N GLY A 64 -28.76 2.43 -9.98
CA GLY A 64 -27.97 1.51 -9.15
C GLY A 64 -26.48 1.40 -9.53
N LYS A 65 -25.98 2.24 -10.45
CA LYS A 65 -24.54 2.35 -10.75
C LYS A 65 -23.96 3.59 -10.07
N VAL A 66 -23.00 3.38 -9.18
CA VAL A 66 -22.30 4.45 -8.45
C VAL A 66 -20.80 4.31 -8.65
N ALA A 67 -20.15 5.36 -9.12
CA ALA A 67 -18.69 5.43 -9.19
C ALA A 67 -18.13 6.02 -7.88
N LYS A 68 -17.23 5.28 -7.23
CA LYS A 68 -16.52 5.75 -6.03
C LYS A 68 -15.02 5.77 -6.29
N THR A 69 -14.43 6.96 -6.26
CA THR A 69 -12.97 7.13 -6.30
C THR A 69 -12.42 7.02 -4.88
N ILE A 70 -11.46 6.13 -4.68
CA ILE A 70 -10.78 5.91 -3.40
C ILE A 70 -9.34 6.41 -3.55
N SER A 71 -8.93 7.36 -2.71
CA SER A 71 -7.52 7.81 -2.69
C SER A 71 -6.65 6.78 -1.97
N ILE A 72 -5.47 6.49 -2.53
CA ILE A 72 -4.46 5.66 -1.87
C ILE A 72 -3.16 6.46 -1.88
N SER A 73 -2.63 6.75 -0.69
CA SER A 73 -1.37 7.46 -0.51
C SER A 73 -0.35 6.57 0.18
N CYS A 74 0.72 6.23 -0.53
CA CYS A 74 1.80 5.39 -0.03
C CYS A 74 3.11 6.18 -0.09
N PRO A 75 3.82 6.40 1.04
CA PRO A 75 5.14 7.05 1.02
C PRO A 75 6.19 6.27 0.22
N TYR A 76 6.01 4.95 0.16
CA TYR A 76 6.80 4.03 -0.65
C TYR A 76 5.82 3.05 -1.30
N ASN A 77 5.97 2.78 -2.58
CA ASN A 77 5.14 1.83 -3.31
C ASN A 77 6.00 0.73 -3.96
N SER A 78 5.47 -0.48 -3.97
CA SER A 78 6.01 -1.60 -4.74
C SER A 78 4.82 -2.42 -5.26
N GLY A 79 4.77 -2.61 -6.57
CA GLY A 79 3.65 -3.27 -7.24
C GLY A 79 2.37 -2.44 -7.33
N ASN A 80 1.30 -3.08 -7.78
CA ASN A 80 -0.01 -2.46 -7.98
C ASN A 80 -0.96 -2.88 -6.85
N PRO A 81 -1.70 -1.94 -6.24
CA PRO A 81 -2.70 -2.27 -5.24
C PRO A 81 -3.86 -3.04 -5.87
N TRP A 82 -4.39 -4.01 -5.13
CA TRP A 82 -5.62 -4.74 -5.46
C TRP A 82 -6.67 -4.48 -4.36
N ILE A 83 -7.94 -4.54 -4.73
CA ILE A 83 -9.06 -4.31 -3.80
C ILE A 83 -9.84 -5.61 -3.69
N LYS A 84 -10.16 -6.01 -2.45
CA LYS A 84 -11.10 -7.09 -2.15
C LYS A 84 -12.19 -6.56 -1.24
N VAL A 85 -13.44 -6.79 -1.64
CA VAL A 85 -14.61 -6.50 -0.81
C VAL A 85 -15.12 -7.81 -0.24
N THR A 86 -15.52 -7.79 1.04
CA THR A 86 -15.97 -8.98 1.77
C THR A 86 -17.36 -8.75 2.36
N GLY A 87 -18.13 -9.82 2.50
CA GLY A 87 -19.49 -9.80 3.00
C GLY A 87 -20.21 -11.11 2.72
N ARG A 88 -21.54 -11.14 2.83
CA ARG A 88 -22.34 -12.29 2.39
C ARG A 88 -22.36 -12.29 0.86
N VAL A 89 -21.85 -13.34 0.24
CA VAL A 89 -21.63 -13.43 -1.20
C VAL A 89 -22.40 -14.58 -1.84
N ASP A 90 -22.83 -14.36 -3.08
CA ASP A 90 -23.44 -15.34 -3.97
C ASP A 90 -23.01 -15.01 -5.42
N ASN A 91 -22.39 -15.97 -6.12
CA ASN A 91 -21.84 -15.81 -7.47
C ASN A 91 -21.05 -14.49 -7.68
N ASN A 92 -20.01 -14.25 -6.87
CA ASN A 92 -19.14 -13.07 -6.91
C ASN A 92 -19.83 -11.71 -6.71
N SER A 93 -21.07 -11.71 -6.23
CA SER A 93 -21.79 -10.49 -5.88
C SER A 93 -22.13 -10.50 -4.39
N LEU A 94 -22.12 -9.32 -3.76
CA LEU A 94 -22.57 -9.18 -2.38
C LEU A 94 -24.09 -9.23 -2.34
N MET A 95 -24.62 -10.01 -1.41
CA MET A 95 -26.06 -10.11 -1.17
C MET A 95 -26.55 -8.86 -0.42
N THR A 96 -27.75 -8.41 -0.78
CA THR A 96 -28.52 -7.45 0.01
C THR A 96 -29.59 -8.19 0.81
N ASP A 97 -30.32 -7.46 1.66
CA ASP A 97 -31.50 -8.01 2.35
C ASP A 97 -32.72 -8.16 1.42
N MET A 98 -32.67 -7.59 0.21
CA MET A 98 -33.70 -7.72 -0.80
C MET A 98 -33.45 -8.94 -1.70
N THR A 99 -34.46 -9.80 -1.85
CA THR A 99 -34.38 -10.95 -2.75
C THR A 99 -34.12 -10.51 -4.18
N ASN A 100 -33.22 -11.22 -4.88
CA ASN A 100 -32.80 -10.96 -6.26
C ASN A 100 -32.04 -9.66 -6.50
N LEU A 101 -31.75 -8.86 -5.46
CA LEU A 101 -30.89 -7.68 -5.58
C LEU A 101 -29.52 -7.96 -4.96
N ARG A 102 -28.47 -7.72 -5.75
CA ARG A 102 -27.07 -7.95 -5.38
C ARG A 102 -26.21 -6.75 -5.75
N ILE A 103 -25.07 -6.59 -5.09
CA ILE A 103 -24.08 -5.55 -5.36
C ILE A 103 -22.86 -6.21 -6.02
N ALA A 104 -22.55 -5.78 -7.24
CA ALA A 104 -21.35 -6.19 -7.96
C ALA A 104 -20.31 -5.07 -7.94
N LEU A 105 -19.04 -5.45 -7.83
CA LEU A 105 -17.91 -4.53 -7.88
C LEU A 105 -17.29 -4.54 -9.28
N TYR A 106 -17.07 -3.35 -9.83
CA TYR A 106 -16.41 -3.13 -11.10
C TYR A 106 -15.22 -2.20 -10.90
N GLN A 107 -14.05 -2.59 -11.39
CA GLN A 107 -12.84 -1.77 -11.31
C GLN A 107 -12.64 -0.95 -12.60
N GLY A 108 -12.54 0.37 -12.47
CA GLY A 108 -12.39 1.29 -13.60
C GLY A 108 -13.69 1.44 -14.40
N ASN A 109 -13.57 1.63 -15.72
CA ASN A 109 -14.72 1.72 -16.63
C ASN A 109 -15.17 0.35 -17.17
N ASN A 110 -14.57 -0.74 -16.67
CA ASN A 110 -14.89 -2.09 -17.12
C ASN A 110 -16.25 -2.51 -16.55
N THR A 111 -17.01 -3.26 -17.34
CA THR A 111 -18.33 -3.81 -16.95
C THR A 111 -18.32 -5.31 -16.73
N SER A 112 -17.13 -5.90 -16.70
CA SER A 112 -16.92 -7.25 -16.16
C SER A 112 -16.70 -7.15 -14.66
N PRO A 113 -17.40 -7.96 -13.84
CA PRO A 113 -17.09 -8.09 -12.42
C PRO A 113 -15.64 -8.52 -12.24
N ASP A 114 -14.98 -8.01 -11.21
CA ASP A 114 -13.61 -8.42 -10.90
C ASP A 114 -13.62 -9.86 -10.33
N SER A 115 -12.95 -10.79 -11.01
CA SER A 115 -12.95 -12.22 -10.69
C SER A 115 -11.64 -12.61 -10.01
N HIS A 116 -11.55 -12.40 -8.70
CA HIS A 116 -10.45 -12.87 -7.88
C HIS A 116 -10.93 -13.68 -6.67
#